data_AF-K9FBP1-F1
#
_entry.id   AF-K9FBP1-F1
#
_cell.length_a   1.000
_cell.length_b   1.000
_cell.length_c   1.000
_cell.angle_alpha   90.00
_cell.angle_beta   90.00
_cell.angle_gamma   90.00
#
_symmetry.space_group_name_H-M   'P 1'
#
loop_
_entity.id
_entity.type
_entity.pdbx_description
1 polymer ?
#
loop_
_entity_poly.entity_id
_entity_poly.type
_entity_poly.pdbx_seq_one_letter_code
_entity_poly.pdbx_strand_id
1 'polypeptide(L)'
;MSEETHDAAVRGPVAIQTAVLVSGTLGWLLTVSMCFCLTDLDGILASPTGLPAAQIFLNAGGKRGGTTMWAFAILVQLFTGCSAMLADTRMAFAFARDDALPFSKFLSKVNLRTHTPINAVWFVVIFSVGLNCIAIGSTQTATAIFNITAPALDLSYVSVILAHQLYKSKVKFIEGPFTLGKWGTYLNYIAVVWVLFISTILFFPPQLPVTPANMNYAVCVGGFIAAFALMWWWVAARGKYTGPQTDDIIREVPTEEDGNDGGDGNDSEESGEIAV
;
A
#
# COMPACT_ATOMS: atom_id res chain seq x y z
N MET A 1 3.55 11.76 1.52
CA MET A 1 4.05 11.34 2.86
C MET A 1 5.50 11.71 3.05
N SER A 2 6.38 11.49 2.07
CA SER A 2 7.75 11.99 2.14
C SER A 2 7.82 13.52 2.31
N GLU A 3 6.93 14.26 1.64
CA GLU A 3 6.80 15.72 1.74
C GLU A 3 6.48 16.24 3.16
N GLU A 4 5.79 15.45 3.98
CA GLU A 4 5.43 15.81 5.36
C GLU A 4 6.42 15.23 6.38
N THR A 5 7.42 14.47 5.94
CA THR A 5 8.38 13.77 6.81
C THR A 5 9.68 14.57 6.90
N HIS A 6 10.03 15.01 8.11
CA HIS A 6 11.34 15.62 8.36
C HIS A 6 12.46 14.63 8.00
N ASP A 7 13.41 15.05 7.17
CA ASP A 7 14.53 14.23 6.71
C ASP A 7 14.06 12.89 6.09
N ALA A 8 13.14 12.99 5.13
CA ALA A 8 12.53 11.84 4.47
C ALA A 8 13.55 10.93 3.77
N ALA A 9 14.70 11.47 3.34
CA ALA A 9 15.75 10.73 2.65
C ALA A 9 16.44 9.67 3.53
N VAL A 10 16.57 9.93 4.84
CA VAL A 10 17.12 8.98 5.82
C VAL A 10 16.00 8.28 6.59
N ARG A 11 15.02 9.03 7.09
CA ARG A 11 13.97 8.47 7.95
C ARG A 11 13.01 7.56 7.21
N GLY A 12 12.76 7.80 5.92
CA GLY A 12 11.90 6.95 5.10
C GLY A 12 12.41 5.50 5.04
N PRO A 13 13.65 5.26 4.54
CA PRO A 13 14.24 3.92 4.50
C PRO A 13 14.33 3.24 5.87
N VAL A 14 14.74 3.97 6.91
CA VAL A 14 14.84 3.42 8.28
C VAL A 14 13.47 3.05 8.83
N ALA A 15 12.44 3.86 8.60
CA ALA A 15 11.08 3.56 9.02
C ALA A 15 10.55 2.28 8.36
N ILE A 16 10.80 2.10 7.05
CA ILE A 16 10.39 0.88 6.33
C ILE A 16 11.10 -0.36 6.91
N GLN A 17 12.41 -0.30 7.12
CA GLN A 17 13.17 -1.43 7.66
C GLN A 17 12.72 -1.80 9.08
N THR A 18 12.58 -0.81 9.94
CA THR A 18 12.13 -1.04 11.33
C THR A 18 10.70 -1.58 11.37
N ALA A 19 9.80 -1.06 10.53
CA ALA A 19 8.43 -1.56 10.41
C ALA A 19 8.39 -3.03 9.96
N VAL A 20 9.19 -3.41 8.95
CA VAL A 20 9.27 -4.79 8.46
C VAL A 20 9.85 -5.73 9.51
N LEU A 21 10.93 -5.33 10.20
CA LEU A 21 11.55 -6.15 11.25
C LEU A 21 10.61 -6.36 12.44
N VAL A 22 9.94 -5.31 12.90
CA VAL A 22 9.01 -5.39 14.03
C VAL A 22 7.78 -6.20 13.66
N SER A 23 7.15 -5.91 12.51
CA SER A 23 5.96 -6.64 12.05
C SER A 23 6.29 -8.11 11.76
N GLY A 24 7.44 -8.40 11.16
CA GLY A 24 7.89 -9.76 10.90
C GLY A 24 8.14 -10.54 12.20
N THR A 25 8.82 -9.94 13.18
CA THR A 25 9.12 -10.60 14.46
C THR A 25 7.85 -10.84 15.27
N LEU A 26 6.99 -9.83 15.42
CA LEU A 26 5.73 -9.96 16.16
C LEU A 26 4.76 -10.91 15.46
N GLY A 27 4.67 -10.83 14.12
CA GLY A 27 3.85 -11.73 13.31
C GLY A 27 4.31 -13.18 13.45
N TRP A 28 5.62 -13.43 13.40
CA TRP A 28 6.18 -14.77 13.61
C TRP A 28 5.88 -15.32 15.01
N LEU A 29 6.05 -14.51 16.06
CA LEU A 29 5.71 -14.90 17.44
C LEU A 29 4.22 -15.22 17.59
N LEU A 30 3.35 -14.43 16.95
CA LEU A 30 1.91 -14.67 16.93
C LEU A 30 1.57 -15.98 16.22
N THR A 31 2.18 -16.25 15.06
CA THR A 31 1.99 -17.51 14.32
C THR A 31 2.41 -18.71 15.15
N VAL A 32 3.60 -18.67 15.76
CA VAL A 32 4.09 -19.74 16.64
C VAL A 32 3.12 -19.97 17.80
N SER A 33 2.65 -18.91 18.43
CA SER A 33 1.66 -18.99 19.52
C SER A 33 0.35 -19.61 19.06
N MET A 34 -0.17 -19.23 17.88
CA MET A 34 -1.37 -19.83 17.32
C MET A 34 -1.18 -21.32 17.01
N CYS A 35 -0.02 -21.74 16.51
CA CYS A 35 0.28 -23.14 16.27
C CYS A 35 0.25 -23.98 17.55
N PHE A 36 0.73 -23.46 18.68
CA PHE A 36 0.63 -24.16 19.97
C PHE A 36 -0.80 -24.22 20.53
N CYS A 37 -1.64 -23.25 20.19
CA CYS A 37 -3.05 -23.23 20.57
C CYS A 37 -3.95 -24.07 19.65
N LEU A 38 -3.40 -24.60 18.56
CA LEU A 38 -4.14 -25.40 17.58
C LEU A 38 -4.24 -26.85 18.08
N THR A 39 -5.38 -27.18 18.68
CA THR A 39 -5.62 -28.50 19.29
C THR A 39 -6.27 -29.49 18.32
N ASP A 40 -7.28 -29.04 17.56
CA ASP A 40 -8.02 -29.85 16.59
C ASP A 40 -8.24 -29.04 15.31
N LEU A 41 -7.45 -29.35 14.27
CA LEU A 41 -7.52 -28.64 12.99
C LEU A 41 -8.87 -28.86 12.30
N ASP A 42 -9.36 -30.09 12.27
CA ASP A 42 -10.59 -30.45 11.57
C ASP A 42 -11.80 -29.82 12.26
N GLY A 43 -11.82 -29.82 13.60
CA GLY A 43 -12.86 -29.14 14.38
C GLY A 43 -12.84 -27.61 14.23
N ILE A 44 -11.67 -27.00 14.03
CA ILE A 44 -11.55 -25.56 13.77
C ILE A 44 -12.03 -25.20 12.36
N LEU A 45 -11.65 -25.98 11.36
CA LEU A 45 -12.06 -25.75 9.96
C LEU A 45 -13.55 -26.01 9.74
N ALA A 46 -14.13 -26.97 10.47
CA ALA A 46 -15.56 -27.25 10.46
C ALA A 46 -16.39 -26.37 11.42
N SER A 47 -15.76 -25.41 12.10
CA SER A 47 -16.43 -24.62 13.13
C SER A 47 -17.59 -23.78 12.56
N PRO A 48 -18.74 -23.71 13.26
CA PRO A 48 -19.84 -22.81 12.90
C PRO A 48 -19.48 -21.32 12.89
N THR A 49 -18.35 -20.93 13.51
CA THR A 49 -17.89 -19.53 13.47
C THR A 49 -17.41 -19.11 12.08
N GLY A 50 -17.01 -20.07 11.22
CA GLY A 50 -16.48 -19.81 9.88
C GLY A 50 -15.17 -19.02 9.86
N LEU A 51 -14.58 -18.76 11.03
CA LEU A 51 -13.43 -17.89 11.24
C LEU A 51 -12.40 -18.63 12.11
N PRO A 52 -11.40 -19.29 11.50
CA PRO A 52 -10.44 -20.13 12.23
C PRO A 52 -9.73 -19.40 13.36
N ALA A 53 -9.32 -18.15 13.15
CA ALA A 53 -8.67 -17.34 14.19
C ALA A 53 -9.58 -17.06 15.41
N ALA A 54 -10.86 -16.77 15.17
CA ALA A 54 -11.83 -16.56 16.24
C ALA A 54 -12.04 -17.86 17.04
N GLN A 55 -12.06 -19.00 16.36
CA GLN A 55 -12.18 -20.30 17.01
C GLN A 55 -10.95 -20.62 17.87
N ILE A 56 -9.75 -20.31 17.40
CA ILE A 56 -8.51 -20.50 18.17
C ILE A 56 -8.57 -19.68 19.47
N PHE A 57 -9.04 -18.43 19.42
CA PHE A 57 -9.19 -17.60 20.62
C PHE A 57 -10.22 -18.15 21.60
N LEU A 58 -11.33 -18.71 21.10
CA LEU A 58 -12.33 -19.38 21.94
C LEU A 58 -11.78 -20.66 22.58
N ASN A 59 -11.01 -21.45 21.83
CA ASN A 59 -10.41 -22.69 22.32
C ASN A 59 -9.34 -22.40 23.40
N ALA A 60 -8.53 -21.36 23.21
CA ALA A 60 -7.45 -21.00 24.14
C ALA A 60 -7.97 -20.27 25.40
N GLY A 61 -8.88 -19.31 25.25
CA GLY A 61 -9.31 -18.41 26.33
C GLY A 61 -10.71 -18.67 26.89
N GLY A 62 -11.42 -19.70 26.39
CA GLY A 62 -12.83 -19.93 26.66
C GLY A 62 -13.72 -18.79 26.16
N LYS A 63 -15.02 -18.81 26.51
CA LYS A 63 -15.99 -17.81 26.03
C LYS A 63 -15.63 -16.38 26.44
N ARG A 64 -15.22 -16.15 27.69
CA ARG A 64 -14.91 -14.79 28.19
C ARG A 64 -13.59 -14.28 27.62
N GLY A 65 -12.50 -15.05 27.75
CA GLY A 65 -11.18 -14.64 27.26
C GLY A 65 -11.13 -14.53 25.74
N GLY A 66 -11.73 -15.49 25.03
CA GLY A 66 -11.81 -15.48 23.57
C GLY A 66 -12.54 -14.26 23.01
N THR A 67 -13.70 -13.91 23.57
CA THR A 67 -14.42 -12.71 23.15
C THR A 67 -13.66 -11.42 23.47
N THR A 68 -12.96 -11.32 24.60
CA THR A 68 -12.10 -10.16 24.90
C THR A 68 -10.95 -10.03 23.89
N MET A 69 -10.25 -11.12 23.59
CA MET A 69 -9.17 -11.12 22.58
C MET A 69 -9.70 -10.72 21.20
N TRP A 70 -10.87 -11.23 20.81
CA TRP A 70 -11.50 -10.86 19.55
C TRP A 70 -11.93 -9.39 19.50
N ALA A 71 -12.41 -8.83 20.60
CA ALA A 71 -12.74 -7.41 20.68
C ALA A 71 -11.51 -6.52 20.46
N PHE A 72 -10.35 -6.88 21.02
CA PHE A 72 -9.09 -6.18 20.74
C PHE A 72 -8.66 -6.32 19.28
N ALA A 73 -8.82 -7.50 18.66
CA ALA A 73 -8.53 -7.67 17.24
C ALA A 73 -9.40 -6.76 16.36
N ILE A 74 -10.71 -6.63 16.68
CA ILE A 74 -11.62 -5.71 15.99
C ILE A 74 -11.18 -4.25 16.17
N LEU A 75 -10.79 -3.85 17.38
CA LEU A 75 -10.31 -2.49 17.65
C LEU A 75 -9.05 -2.17 16.83
N VAL A 76 -8.06 -3.07 16.80
CA VAL A 76 -6.84 -2.92 15.98
C VAL A 76 -7.19 -2.82 14.50
N GLN A 77 -8.15 -3.62 14.02
CA GLN A 77 -8.61 -3.56 12.63
C GLN A 77 -9.29 -2.23 12.30
N LEU A 78 -10.03 -1.64 13.24
CA LEU A 78 -10.64 -0.32 13.06
C LEU A 78 -9.59 0.77 12.88
N PHE A 79 -8.55 0.80 13.73
CA PHE A 79 -7.44 1.76 13.58
C PHE A 79 -6.68 1.57 12.26
N THR A 80 -6.46 0.32 11.87
CA THR A 80 -5.83 -0.03 10.59
C THR A 80 -6.67 0.48 9.41
N GLY A 81 -8.00 0.30 9.47
CA GLY A 81 -8.92 0.82 8.47
C GLY A 81 -8.89 2.34 8.36
N CYS A 82 -8.89 3.06 9.49
CA CYS A 82 -8.76 4.51 9.49
C CYS A 82 -7.44 4.98 8.85
N SER A 83 -6.32 4.31 9.15
CA SER A 83 -5.02 4.63 8.57
C SER A 83 -4.99 4.36 7.06
N ALA A 84 -5.53 3.22 6.61
CA ALA A 84 -5.62 2.88 5.20
C ALA A 84 -6.48 3.89 4.42
N MET A 85 -7.64 4.29 4.97
CA MET A 85 -8.51 5.30 4.35
C MET A 85 -7.80 6.64 4.12
N LEU A 86 -6.95 7.06 5.06
CA LEU A 86 -6.14 8.27 4.90
C LEU A 86 -5.14 8.14 3.76
N ALA A 87 -4.43 7.00 3.67
CA ALA A 87 -3.49 6.72 2.60
C ALA A 87 -4.18 6.68 1.22
N ASP A 88 -5.29 5.96 1.11
CA ASP A 88 -6.06 5.83 -0.14
C ASP A 88 -6.61 7.17 -0.62
N THR A 89 -7.12 8.00 0.30
CA THR A 89 -7.59 9.35 -0.03
C THR A 89 -6.46 10.21 -0.58
N ARG A 90 -5.28 10.18 0.05
CA ARG A 90 -4.10 10.95 -0.39
C ARG A 90 -3.62 10.49 -1.76
N MET A 91 -3.65 9.18 -2.01
CA MET A 91 -3.31 8.61 -3.31
C MET A 91 -4.32 9.01 -4.39
N ALA A 92 -5.62 8.91 -4.10
CA ALA A 92 -6.68 9.33 -5.02
C ALA A 92 -6.60 10.83 -5.34
N PHE A 93 -6.29 11.67 -4.34
CA PHE A 93 -6.06 13.08 -4.54
C PHE A 93 -4.85 13.37 -5.42
N ALA A 94 -3.72 12.70 -5.19
CA ALA A 94 -2.51 12.85 -6.01
C ALA A 94 -2.77 12.47 -7.48
N PHE A 95 -3.45 11.34 -7.71
CA PHE A 95 -3.83 10.94 -9.07
C PHE A 95 -4.85 11.88 -9.72
N ALA A 96 -5.76 12.46 -8.94
CA ALA A 96 -6.68 13.48 -9.44
C ALA A 96 -5.98 14.81 -9.77
N ARG A 97 -4.92 15.17 -9.05
CA ARG A 97 -4.08 16.34 -9.36
C ARG A 97 -3.36 16.18 -10.69
N ASP A 98 -2.89 14.97 -10.96
CA ASP A 98 -2.17 14.64 -12.21
C ASP A 98 -3.13 14.31 -13.38
N ASP A 99 -4.42 14.65 -13.28
CA ASP A 99 -5.47 14.36 -14.27
C ASP A 99 -5.60 12.87 -14.67
N ALA A 100 -5.18 11.95 -13.79
CA ALA A 100 -5.19 10.50 -14.04
C ALA A 100 -6.57 9.86 -13.82
N LEU A 101 -7.46 10.49 -13.04
CA LEU A 101 -8.77 9.93 -12.65
C LEU A 101 -9.96 10.53 -13.43
N PRO A 102 -11.09 9.80 -13.55
CA PRO A 102 -12.34 10.40 -13.99
C PRO A 102 -12.76 11.50 -13.00
N PHE A 103 -13.26 12.63 -13.51
CA PHE A 103 -13.64 13.79 -12.70
C PHE A 103 -12.50 14.40 -11.87
N SER A 104 -11.26 14.31 -12.37
CA SER A 104 -10.05 14.85 -11.72
C SER A 104 -10.22 16.27 -11.16
N LYS A 105 -10.80 17.20 -11.93
CA LYS A 105 -11.09 18.59 -11.48
C LYS A 105 -11.97 18.71 -10.22
N PHE A 106 -12.87 17.76 -10.00
CA PHE A 106 -13.72 17.74 -8.81
C PHE A 106 -13.02 17.04 -7.64
N LEU A 107 -12.30 15.95 -7.92
CA LEU A 107 -11.60 15.16 -6.91
C LEU A 107 -10.33 15.85 -6.37
N SER A 108 -9.66 16.65 -7.19
CA SER A 108 -8.48 17.45 -6.81
C SER A 108 -8.81 18.74 -6.07
N LYS A 109 -10.10 19.03 -5.83
CA LYS A 109 -10.50 20.25 -5.10
C LYS A 109 -10.30 20.07 -3.59
N VAL A 110 -9.44 20.91 -3.01
CA VAL A 110 -9.22 20.99 -1.56
C VAL A 110 -10.25 21.95 -0.94
N ASN A 111 -10.79 21.60 0.23
CA ASN A 111 -11.69 22.48 0.97
C ASN A 111 -10.91 23.57 1.71
N LEU A 112 -11.32 24.83 1.55
CA LEU A 112 -10.65 26.00 2.15
C LEU A 112 -10.70 26.04 3.69
N ARG A 113 -11.67 25.40 4.33
CA ARG A 113 -11.82 25.44 5.80
C ARG A 113 -11.04 24.36 6.51
N THR A 114 -11.01 23.16 5.93
CA THR A 114 -10.41 21.97 6.55
C THR A 114 -9.08 21.58 5.92
N HIS A 115 -8.63 22.30 4.88
CA HIS A 115 -7.41 22.03 4.10
C HIS A 115 -7.27 20.56 3.68
N THR A 116 -8.39 19.88 3.45
CA THR A 116 -8.46 18.45 3.15
C THR A 116 -9.29 18.17 1.90
N PRO A 117 -8.93 17.15 1.08
CA PRO A 117 -9.65 16.80 -0.14
C PRO A 117 -10.89 15.95 0.17
N ILE A 118 -11.95 16.58 0.71
CA ILE A 118 -13.19 15.91 1.13
C ILE A 118 -13.86 15.14 -0.03
N ASN A 119 -13.77 15.66 -1.26
CA ASN A 119 -14.34 15.01 -2.43
C ASN A 119 -13.66 13.66 -2.75
N ALA A 120 -12.33 13.59 -2.58
CA ALA A 120 -11.57 12.35 -2.73
C ALA A 120 -11.92 11.35 -1.60
N VAL A 121 -12.14 11.82 -0.37
CA VAL A 121 -12.57 10.96 0.75
C VAL A 121 -13.90 10.28 0.41
N TRP A 122 -14.91 11.04 0.01
CA TRP A 122 -16.22 10.47 -0.33
C TRP A 122 -16.15 9.53 -1.53
N PHE A 123 -15.31 9.82 -2.51
CA PHE A 123 -15.08 8.93 -3.64
C PHE A 123 -14.55 7.55 -3.18
N VAL A 124 -13.51 7.53 -2.33
CA VAL A 124 -12.94 6.29 -1.77
C VAL A 124 -13.97 5.58 -0.88
N VAL A 125 -14.72 6.30 -0.06
CA VAL A 125 -15.77 5.73 0.81
C VAL A 125 -16.88 5.08 -0.01
N ILE A 126 -17.42 5.77 -1.01
CA ILE A 126 -18.50 5.24 -1.85
C ILE A 126 -18.03 3.99 -2.58
N PHE A 127 -16.81 4.01 -3.13
CA PHE A 127 -16.25 2.84 -3.80
C PHE A 127 -16.05 1.66 -2.84
N SER A 128 -15.51 1.93 -1.64
CA SER A 128 -15.33 0.92 -0.59
C SER A 128 -16.67 0.32 -0.13
N VAL A 129 -17.69 1.15 0.09
CA VAL A 129 -19.05 0.70 0.42
C VAL A 129 -19.62 -0.13 -0.72
N GLY A 130 -19.43 0.29 -1.98
CA GLY A 130 -19.84 -0.48 -3.16
C GLY A 130 -19.22 -1.87 -3.20
N LEU A 131 -17.92 -1.98 -2.94
CA LEU A 131 -17.23 -3.27 -2.84
C LEU A 131 -17.77 -4.13 -1.70
N ASN A 132 -18.07 -3.54 -0.54
CA ASN A 132 -18.66 -4.25 0.59
C ASN A 132 -20.09 -4.75 0.28
N CYS A 133 -20.90 -3.98 -0.46
CA CYS A 133 -22.23 -4.40 -0.88
C CYS A 133 -22.23 -5.64 -1.78
N ILE A 134 -21.13 -5.93 -2.50
CA ILE A 134 -21.00 -7.17 -3.30
C ILE A 134 -21.10 -8.41 -2.42
N ALA A 135 -20.66 -8.32 -1.16
CA ALA A 135 -20.76 -9.43 -0.20
C ALA A 135 -22.21 -9.81 0.14
N ILE A 136 -23.17 -8.91 -0.03
CA ILE A 136 -24.60 -9.20 0.17
C ILE A 136 -25.13 -10.11 -0.95
N GLY A 137 -24.63 -9.93 -2.17
CA GLY A 137 -25.09 -10.70 -3.33
C GLY A 137 -24.42 -12.06 -3.48
N SER A 138 -23.10 -12.15 -3.23
CA SER A 138 -22.33 -13.38 -3.41
C SER A 138 -21.12 -13.42 -2.49
N THR A 139 -21.09 -14.41 -1.59
CA THR A 139 -19.94 -14.68 -0.71
C THR A 139 -18.72 -15.18 -1.49
N GLN A 140 -18.93 -15.92 -2.58
CA GLN A 140 -17.84 -16.34 -3.48
C GLN A 140 -17.17 -15.13 -4.13
N THR A 141 -17.97 -14.16 -4.61
CA THR A 141 -17.42 -12.95 -5.24
C THR A 141 -16.68 -12.09 -4.23
N ALA A 142 -17.22 -11.93 -3.02
CA ALA A 142 -16.52 -11.20 -1.95
C ALA A 142 -15.19 -11.87 -1.56
N THR A 143 -15.17 -13.20 -1.45
CA THR A 143 -13.94 -13.96 -1.18
C THR A 143 -12.93 -13.79 -2.31
N ALA A 144 -13.37 -13.79 -3.56
CA ALA A 144 -12.50 -13.56 -4.71
C ALA A 144 -11.88 -12.15 -4.71
N ILE A 145 -12.66 -11.12 -4.35
CA ILE A 145 -12.19 -9.74 -4.18
C ILE A 145 -11.17 -9.67 -3.03
N PHE A 146 -11.43 -10.35 -1.92
CA PHE A 146 -10.49 -10.39 -0.81
C PHE A 146 -9.17 -11.09 -1.21
N ASN A 147 -9.26 -12.23 -1.90
CA ASN A 147 -8.09 -13.01 -2.32
C ASN A 147 -7.20 -12.28 -3.34
N ILE A 148 -7.73 -11.36 -4.15
CA ILE A 148 -6.91 -10.56 -5.09
C ILE A 148 -6.14 -9.44 -4.37
N THR A 149 -6.56 -8.98 -3.19
CA THR A 149 -5.94 -7.81 -2.52
C THR A 149 -4.45 -7.98 -2.26
N ALA A 150 -4.04 -9.12 -1.69
CA ALA A 150 -2.64 -9.43 -1.42
C ALA A 150 -1.78 -9.53 -2.70
N PRO A 151 -2.10 -10.40 -3.68
CA PRO A 151 -1.30 -10.50 -4.90
C PRO A 151 -1.34 -9.21 -5.75
N ALA A 152 -2.43 -8.43 -5.71
CA ALA A 152 -2.47 -7.14 -6.41
C ALA A 152 -1.49 -6.11 -5.80
N LEU A 153 -1.39 -6.06 -4.47
CA LEU A 153 -0.44 -5.19 -3.77
C LEU A 153 1.00 -5.63 -4.03
N ASP A 154 1.26 -6.93 -3.99
CA ASP A 154 2.54 -7.54 -4.33
C ASP A 154 2.98 -7.20 -5.77
N LEU A 155 2.10 -7.38 -6.74
CA LEU A 155 2.36 -7.04 -8.14
C LEU A 155 2.58 -5.53 -8.33
N SER A 156 1.90 -4.68 -7.55
CA SER A 156 2.14 -3.23 -7.54
C SER A 156 3.58 -2.91 -7.13
N TYR A 157 4.10 -3.54 -6.08
CA TYR A 157 5.50 -3.36 -5.68
C TYR A 157 6.50 -3.83 -6.74
N VAL A 158 6.24 -4.98 -7.37
CA VAL A 158 7.07 -5.47 -8.48
C VAL A 158 7.07 -4.48 -9.64
N SER A 159 5.92 -3.88 -9.96
CA SER A 159 5.82 -2.90 -11.05
C SER A 159 6.74 -1.68 -10.84
N VAL A 160 6.81 -1.17 -9.61
CA VAL A 160 7.68 -0.04 -9.24
C VAL A 160 9.15 -0.43 -9.29
N ILE A 161 9.52 -1.62 -8.79
CA ILE A 161 10.91 -2.11 -8.82
C ILE A 161 11.37 -2.30 -10.26
N LEU A 162 10.53 -2.91 -11.12
CA LEU A 162 10.83 -3.09 -12.53
C LEU A 162 10.94 -1.76 -13.27
N ALA A 163 10.04 -0.82 -13.02
CA ALA A 163 10.12 0.52 -13.59
C ALA A 163 11.43 1.20 -13.18
N HIS A 164 11.81 1.17 -11.90
CA HIS A 164 13.08 1.70 -11.45
C HIS A 164 14.26 1.06 -12.19
N GLN A 165 14.28 -0.27 -12.33
CA GLN A 165 15.36 -0.99 -13.00
C GLN A 165 15.45 -0.67 -14.51
N LEU A 166 14.32 -0.54 -15.21
CA LEU A 166 14.25 -0.26 -16.64
C LEU A 166 14.62 1.19 -17.00
N TYR A 167 14.26 2.14 -16.14
CA TYR A 167 14.52 3.56 -16.37
C TYR A 167 15.81 4.07 -15.72
N LYS A 168 16.50 3.24 -14.93
CA LYS A 168 17.78 3.57 -14.27
C LYS A 168 18.83 4.15 -15.21
N SER A 169 18.91 3.67 -16.47
CA SER A 169 19.88 4.16 -17.45
C SER A 169 19.42 5.42 -18.20
N LYS A 170 18.15 5.80 -18.07
CA LYS A 170 17.53 6.91 -18.81
C LYS A 170 17.31 8.15 -17.96
N VAL A 171 17.34 8.02 -16.63
CA VAL A 171 17.10 9.11 -15.67
C VAL A 171 18.34 9.27 -14.82
N LYS A 172 18.82 10.52 -14.66
CA LYS A 172 19.91 10.85 -13.73
C LYS A 172 19.37 10.71 -12.30
N PHE A 173 19.59 9.54 -11.69
CA PHE A 173 19.22 9.29 -10.31
C PHE A 173 20.33 9.79 -9.38
N ILE A 174 20.00 10.75 -8.51
CA ILE A 174 20.91 11.21 -7.45
C ILE A 174 20.77 10.22 -6.29
N GLU A 175 21.87 9.59 -5.89
CA GLU A 175 21.85 8.64 -4.79
C GLU A 175 21.58 9.37 -3.47
N GLY A 176 20.59 8.90 -2.72
CA GLY A 176 20.30 9.40 -1.38
C GLY A 176 21.31 8.91 -0.35
N PRO A 177 21.29 9.45 0.88
CA PRO A 177 22.20 9.07 1.97
C PRO A 177 22.10 7.58 2.35
N PHE A 178 20.98 6.93 2.04
CA PHE A 178 20.81 5.50 2.20
C PHE A 178 21.00 4.77 0.87
N THR A 179 22.12 4.04 0.71
CA THR A 179 22.37 3.23 -0.48
C THR A 179 22.69 1.78 -0.12
N LEU A 180 22.17 0.86 -0.93
CA LEU A 180 22.53 -0.57 -0.89
C LEU A 180 23.73 -0.89 -1.80
N GLY A 181 24.34 0.15 -2.38
CA GLY A 181 25.42 0.05 -3.36
C GLY A 181 25.13 -0.98 -4.47
N LYS A 182 26.12 -1.84 -4.74
CA LYS A 182 26.04 -2.87 -5.79
C LYS A 182 25.03 -3.99 -5.46
N TRP A 183 24.72 -4.22 -4.18
CA TRP A 183 23.79 -5.26 -3.75
C TRP A 183 22.34 -4.93 -4.08
N GLY A 184 22.00 -3.64 -4.23
CA GLY A 184 20.62 -3.22 -4.53
C GLY A 184 20.06 -3.86 -5.80
N THR A 185 20.88 -4.02 -6.86
CA THR A 185 20.40 -4.63 -8.11
C THR A 185 20.13 -6.13 -7.96
N TYR A 186 20.96 -6.86 -7.23
CA TYR A 186 20.75 -8.28 -6.97
C TYR A 186 19.52 -8.51 -6.08
N LEU A 187 19.37 -7.72 -5.03
CA LEU A 187 18.23 -7.78 -4.12
C LEU A 187 16.91 -7.45 -4.83
N ASN A 188 16.91 -6.46 -5.73
CA ASN A 188 15.74 -6.16 -6.56
C ASN A 188 15.32 -7.35 -7.42
N TYR A 189 16.27 -8.05 -8.05
CA TYR A 189 15.96 -9.22 -8.87
C TYR A 189 15.40 -10.37 -8.02
N ILE A 190 16.02 -10.66 -6.88
CA ILE A 190 15.54 -11.68 -5.93
C ILE A 190 14.11 -11.34 -5.46
N ALA A 191 13.86 -10.08 -5.10
CA ALA A 191 12.55 -9.62 -4.67
C ALA A 191 11.49 -9.81 -5.77
N VAL A 192 11.79 -9.44 -7.02
CA VAL A 192 10.87 -9.64 -8.14
C VAL A 192 10.54 -11.11 -8.35
N VAL A 193 11.55 -11.99 -8.38
CA VAL A 193 11.34 -13.44 -8.56
C VAL A 193 10.51 -14.02 -7.42
N TRP A 194 10.83 -13.65 -6.18
CA TRP A 194 10.11 -14.13 -5.00
C TRP A 194 8.64 -13.69 -4.99
N VAL A 195 8.38 -12.42 -5.27
CA VAL A 195 7.02 -11.88 -5.25
C VAL A 195 6.18 -12.46 -6.39
N LEU A 196 6.75 -12.65 -7.59
CA LEU A 196 6.06 -13.34 -8.69
C LEU A 196 5.73 -14.80 -8.35
N PHE A 197 6.65 -15.49 -7.68
CA PHE A 197 6.44 -16.86 -7.22
C PHE A 197 5.28 -16.96 -6.22
N ILE A 198 5.30 -16.14 -5.15
CA ILE A 198 4.24 -16.13 -4.14
C ILE A 198 2.91 -15.67 -4.74
N SER A 199 2.91 -14.63 -5.58
CA SER A 199 1.69 -14.17 -6.26
C SER A 199 1.04 -15.27 -7.09
N THR A 200 1.85 -16.07 -7.80
CA THR A 200 1.35 -17.23 -8.59
C THR A 200 0.69 -18.26 -7.68
N ILE A 201 1.27 -18.54 -6.51
CA ILE A 201 0.70 -19.47 -5.53
C ILE A 201 -0.62 -18.94 -4.96
N LEU A 202 -0.70 -17.64 -4.66
CA LEU A 202 -1.91 -17.02 -4.12
C LEU A 202 -3.09 -17.04 -5.10
N PHE A 203 -2.82 -17.22 -6.39
CA PHE A 203 -3.86 -17.43 -7.41
C PHE A 203 -4.35 -18.87 -7.52
N PHE A 204 -3.63 -19.85 -6.95
CA PHE A 204 -4.09 -21.23 -6.97
C PHE A 204 -5.24 -21.48 -5.99
N PRO A 205 -6.10 -22.47 -6.29
CA PRO A 205 -7.15 -22.89 -5.37
C PRO A 205 -6.55 -23.61 -4.15
N PRO A 206 -7.17 -23.47 -2.96
CA PRO A 206 -6.64 -24.03 -1.72
C PRO A 206 -6.79 -25.56 -1.61
N GLN A 207 -7.67 -26.18 -2.40
CA GLN A 207 -7.94 -27.62 -2.33
C GLN A 207 -8.11 -28.26 -3.71
N LEU A 208 -7.74 -29.54 -3.81
CA LEU A 208 -7.95 -30.41 -4.96
C LEU A 208 -8.96 -31.52 -4.59
N PRO A 209 -9.84 -31.96 -5.50
CA PRO A 209 -10.00 -31.50 -6.89
C PRO A 209 -10.69 -30.13 -7.00
N VAL A 210 -10.36 -29.38 -8.06
CA VAL A 210 -10.95 -28.06 -8.32
C VAL A 210 -12.40 -28.21 -8.79
N THR A 211 -13.30 -27.59 -8.06
CA THR A 211 -14.72 -27.45 -8.38
C THR A 211 -15.04 -25.97 -8.59
N PRO A 212 -16.12 -25.63 -9.32
CA PRO A 212 -16.55 -24.23 -9.44
C PRO A 212 -16.78 -23.54 -8.09
N ALA A 213 -17.09 -24.30 -7.03
CA ALA A 213 -17.31 -23.75 -5.70
C ALA A 213 -16.02 -23.46 -4.91
N ASN A 214 -14.89 -24.12 -5.22
CA ASN A 214 -13.62 -23.94 -4.49
C ASN A 214 -12.52 -23.25 -5.32
N MET A 215 -12.82 -22.88 -6.57
CA MET A 215 -11.90 -22.17 -7.45
C MET A 215 -11.60 -20.78 -6.91
N ASN A 216 -10.32 -20.39 -6.94
CA ASN A 216 -9.94 -19.04 -6.58
C ASN A 216 -10.15 -18.07 -7.75
N TYR A 217 -11.29 -17.38 -7.75
CA TYR A 217 -11.65 -16.42 -8.80
C TYR A 217 -10.86 -15.09 -8.74
N ALA A 218 -9.87 -14.96 -7.85
CA ALA A 218 -9.01 -13.78 -7.77
C ALA A 218 -8.35 -13.43 -9.11
N VAL A 219 -7.93 -14.43 -9.91
CA VAL A 219 -7.34 -14.20 -11.24
C VAL A 219 -8.32 -13.49 -12.18
N CYS A 220 -9.59 -13.90 -12.17
CA CYS A 220 -10.63 -13.30 -13.02
C CYS A 220 -10.90 -11.85 -12.61
N VAL A 221 -11.00 -11.60 -11.30
CA VAL A 221 -11.20 -10.25 -10.75
C VAL A 221 -9.99 -9.36 -11.07
N GLY A 222 -8.77 -9.85 -10.85
CA GLY A 222 -7.53 -9.15 -11.17
C GLY A 222 -7.42 -8.82 -12.67
N GLY A 223 -7.75 -9.79 -13.54
CA GLY A 223 -7.79 -9.58 -14.99
C GLY A 223 -8.80 -8.51 -15.41
N PHE A 224 -9.98 -8.49 -14.80
CA PHE A 224 -10.99 -7.46 -15.03
C PHE A 224 -10.50 -6.06 -14.61
N ILE A 225 -9.90 -5.95 -13.41
CA ILE A 225 -9.34 -4.68 -12.91
C ILE A 225 -8.22 -4.19 -13.83
N ALA A 226 -7.31 -5.07 -14.24
CA ALA A 226 -6.21 -4.74 -15.15
C ALA A 226 -6.74 -4.29 -16.52
N ALA A 227 -7.72 -5.00 -17.08
CA ALA A 227 -8.34 -4.61 -18.35
C ALA A 227 -9.04 -3.26 -18.26
N PHE A 228 -9.76 -2.99 -17.17
CA PHE A 228 -10.40 -1.69 -16.93
C PHE A 228 -9.37 -0.56 -16.83
N ALA A 229 -8.28 -0.77 -16.08
CA ALA A 229 -7.20 0.21 -15.96
C ALA A 229 -6.50 0.49 -17.30
N LEU A 230 -6.20 -0.55 -18.08
CA LEU A 230 -5.60 -0.42 -19.41
C LEU A 230 -6.54 0.30 -20.39
N MET A 231 -7.83 -0.04 -20.37
CA MET A 231 -8.83 0.63 -21.18
C MET A 231 -8.90 2.12 -20.84
N TRP A 232 -8.94 2.46 -19.55
CA TRP A 232 -8.94 3.86 -19.10
C TRP A 232 -7.68 4.60 -19.55
N TRP A 233 -6.50 3.97 -19.44
CA TRP A 233 -5.26 4.56 -19.90
C TRP A 233 -5.31 4.93 -21.38
N TRP A 234 -5.79 4.01 -22.22
CA TRP A 234 -5.83 4.21 -23.67
C TRP A 234 -6.89 5.20 -24.11
N VAL A 235 -8.04 5.24 -23.44
CA VAL A 235 -9.17 6.09 -23.82
C VAL A 235 -9.01 7.53 -23.32
N ALA A 236 -8.52 7.73 -22.09
CA ALA A 236 -8.60 9.03 -21.43
C ALA A 236 -7.26 9.56 -20.91
N ALA A 237 -6.41 8.71 -20.32
CA ALA A 237 -5.25 9.19 -19.58
C ALA A 237 -4.01 9.46 -20.46
N ARG A 238 -3.80 8.70 -21.55
CA ARG A 238 -2.59 8.77 -22.41
C ARG A 238 -2.27 10.16 -22.98
N GLY A 239 -3.27 11.05 -23.06
CA GLY A 239 -3.08 12.44 -23.54
C GLY A 239 -3.31 13.54 -22.50
N LYS A 240 -3.71 13.20 -21.27
CA LYS A 240 -4.05 14.17 -20.20
C LYS A 240 -3.15 14.04 -18.98
N TYR A 241 -2.65 12.83 -18.73
CA TYR A 241 -1.72 12.56 -17.65
C TYR A 241 -0.41 13.28 -17.92
N THR A 242 -0.22 14.38 -17.23
CA THR A 242 1.10 14.97 -17.05
C THR A 242 1.61 14.39 -15.74
N GLY A 243 2.87 13.94 -15.70
CA GLY A 243 3.47 13.41 -14.47
C GLY A 243 3.41 14.42 -13.32
N PRO A 244 3.98 14.12 -12.14
CA PRO A 244 3.81 14.93 -10.94
C PRO A 244 4.00 16.42 -11.22
N GLN A 245 2.91 17.20 -11.20
CA GLN A 245 2.96 18.65 -11.35
C GLN A 245 3.49 19.21 -10.03
N THR A 246 4.81 19.17 -9.88
CA THR A 246 5.50 19.73 -8.72
C THR A 246 6.25 20.94 -9.24
N ASP A 247 5.87 22.13 -8.77
CA ASP A 247 6.58 23.39 -9.06
C ASP A 247 7.91 23.51 -8.28
N ASP A 248 8.27 22.48 -7.50
CA ASP A 248 9.56 22.38 -6.85
C ASP A 248 10.65 22.09 -7.88
N ILE A 249 11.31 23.16 -8.30
CA ILE A 249 12.64 23.12 -8.90
C ILE A 249 13.47 22.18 -8.02
N ILE A 250 14.02 21.10 -8.57
CA ILE A 250 15.01 20.26 -7.89
C ILE A 250 16.22 21.16 -7.63
N ARG A 251 16.19 21.90 -6.51
CA ARG A 251 17.26 22.77 -6.08
C ARG A 251 18.24 21.86 -5.36
N GLU A 252 19.37 21.62 -6.00
CA GLU A 252 20.53 21.02 -5.33
C GLU A 252 20.84 21.91 -4.12
N VAL A 253 20.54 21.41 -2.91
CA VAL A 253 20.96 22.06 -1.67
C VAL A 253 22.46 21.80 -1.58
N PRO A 254 23.33 22.83 -1.58
CA PRO A 254 24.76 22.63 -1.44
C PRO A 254 25.01 21.88 -0.13
N THR A 255 25.76 20.79 -0.19
CA THR A 255 26.32 20.16 1.00
C THR A 255 27.37 21.13 1.54
N GLU A 256 27.29 21.49 2.83
CA GLU A 256 28.18 22.48 3.49
C GLU A 256 29.66 22.05 3.58
N GLU A 257 30.15 21.14 2.73
CA GLU A 257 31.53 20.63 2.79
C GLU A 257 32.49 21.21 1.73
N ASP A 258 32.03 22.03 0.78
CA ASP A 258 32.91 22.71 -0.19
C ASP A 258 32.95 24.23 0.04
N GLY A 259 33.64 24.65 1.10
CA GLY A 259 33.74 26.08 1.42
C GLY A 259 34.69 26.48 2.54
N ASN A 260 35.80 25.77 2.75
CA ASN A 260 36.93 26.32 3.51
C ASN A 260 38.00 26.86 2.55
N ASP A 261 37.69 27.97 1.89
CA ASP A 261 38.71 28.94 1.52
C ASP A 261 38.09 30.34 1.60
N GLY A 262 38.73 31.20 2.40
CA GLY A 262 38.14 32.42 2.94
C GLY A 262 38.04 33.59 1.98
N GLY A 263 37.23 34.57 2.36
CA GLY A 263 37.21 35.90 1.76
C GLY A 263 35.93 36.68 2.04
N ASP A 264 36.07 37.77 2.81
CA ASP A 264 35.08 38.80 3.14
C ASP A 264 34.14 39.25 2.00
N GLY A 265 32.94 39.72 2.38
CA GLY A 265 32.29 40.83 1.67
C GLY A 265 30.76 40.79 1.55
N ASN A 266 30.08 41.34 2.55
CA ASN A 266 28.90 42.24 2.55
C ASN A 266 27.79 42.20 1.45
N ASP A 267 26.58 42.55 1.93
CA ASP A 267 25.35 42.96 1.21
C ASP A 267 24.44 41.83 0.71
N SER A 268 23.11 41.80 0.91
CA SER A 268 22.14 42.75 1.46
C SER A 268 20.80 42.03 1.67
N GLU A 269 19.98 42.57 2.57
CA GLU A 269 18.57 42.22 2.83
C GLU A 269 17.73 41.99 1.55
N GLU A 270 16.93 40.93 1.50
CA GLU A 270 15.61 41.05 0.90
C GLU A 270 14.58 40.18 1.64
N SER A 271 13.48 40.83 1.97
CA SER A 271 12.42 40.40 2.86
C SER A 271 11.52 39.35 2.21
N GLY A 272 11.09 38.41 3.06
CA GLY A 272 9.86 37.63 3.04
C GLY A 272 9.03 37.49 1.76
N GLU A 273 8.76 36.24 1.38
CA GLU A 273 7.38 35.82 1.15
C GLU A 273 7.23 34.32 1.42
N ILE A 274 6.41 34.00 2.42
CA ILE A 274 5.91 32.65 2.68
C ILE A 274 4.70 32.49 1.75
N ALA A 275 4.74 31.54 0.82
CA ALA A 275 3.57 31.14 0.06
C ALA A 275 3.26 29.67 0.34
N VAL A 276 2.09 29.51 0.95
CA VAL A 276 1.35 28.29 1.31
C VAL A 276 0.74 27.64 0.08
#